data_AF-A0A9D1HST5-F1
#
_entry.id   AF-A0A9D1HST5-F1
#
_cell.length_a   1.000
_cell.length_b   1.000
_cell.length_c   1.000
_cell.angle_alpha   90.00
_cell.angle_beta   90.00
_cell.angle_gamma   90.00
#
_symmetry.space_group_name_H-M   'P 1'
#
loop_
_entity.id
_entity.type
_entity.pdbx_description
1 polymer ?
#
loop_
_entity_poly.entity_id
_entity_poly.type
_entity_poly.pdbx_seq_one_letter_code
_entity_poly.pdbx_strand_id
1 'polypeptide(L)'
;MTRGGTADAREGGIRRFARTFAAVAVLVLSVFCLAACGAPADEGGAEYSASVMRLYGWRTGEDGSVYALFTTAQTETVYAEAACETVSYAVSDGAFYRVSGYGVRFDAASAAETALACAPAETGASYENLKIVFVYATMNESIASDGERSESDGVYLHTVTASPTDGEVTFEATLRSSVSGAWYAVLAASAVAALAVCVAVVLIVRRRKWRKKTM
;
A
#
# COMPACT_ATOMS: atom_id res chain seq x y z
N MET A 1 -41.75 -57.49 -17.16
CA MET A 1 -40.50 -57.36 -16.39
C MET A 1 -39.35 -57.56 -17.37
N THR A 2 -38.39 -56.70 -17.65
CA THR A 2 -37.82 -55.50 -17.00
C THR A 2 -37.27 -54.61 -18.13
N ARG A 3 -37.83 -53.42 -18.36
CA ARG A 3 -37.32 -52.46 -19.36
C ARG A 3 -37.39 -51.03 -18.81
N GLY A 4 -36.84 -50.84 -17.62
CA GLY A 4 -36.79 -49.54 -16.93
C GLY A 4 -35.40 -49.09 -16.46
N GLY A 5 -34.36 -49.93 -16.55
CA GLY A 5 -33.09 -49.68 -15.85
C GLY A 5 -32.07 -48.77 -16.55
N THR A 6 -32.19 -48.51 -17.86
CA THR A 6 -31.10 -47.88 -18.64
C THR A 6 -31.25 -46.38 -18.86
N ALA A 7 -32.44 -45.82 -18.69
CA ALA A 7 -32.71 -44.39 -18.83
C ALA A 7 -32.30 -43.60 -17.57
N ASP A 8 -32.68 -44.08 -16.38
CA ASP A 8 -32.35 -43.44 -15.09
C ASP A 8 -30.85 -43.46 -14.78
N ALA A 9 -30.16 -44.56 -15.12
CA ALA A 9 -28.70 -44.65 -14.95
C ALA A 9 -27.94 -43.62 -15.82
N ARG A 10 -28.50 -43.27 -16.98
CA ARG A 10 -27.90 -42.31 -17.93
C ARG A 10 -28.14 -40.85 -17.53
N GLU A 11 -29.29 -40.51 -16.95
CA GLU A 11 -29.53 -39.17 -16.37
C GLU A 11 -28.71 -38.94 -15.11
N GLY A 12 -28.57 -39.95 -14.25
CA GLY A 12 -27.71 -39.92 -13.07
C GLY A 12 -26.24 -39.68 -13.41
N GLY A 13 -25.74 -40.30 -14.49
CA GLY A 13 -24.36 -40.12 -14.96
C GLY A 13 -24.06 -38.69 -15.46
N ILE A 14 -25.02 -38.04 -16.12
CA ILE A 14 -24.86 -36.66 -16.63
C ILE A 14 -24.86 -35.65 -15.49
N ARG A 15 -25.77 -35.80 -14.51
CA ARG A 15 -25.78 -34.95 -13.31
C ARG A 15 -24.51 -35.16 -12.47
N ARG A 16 -24.00 -36.40 -12.37
CA ARG A 16 -22.73 -36.68 -11.68
C ARG A 16 -21.52 -36.08 -12.40
N PHE A 17 -21.44 -36.18 -13.73
CA PHE A 17 -20.32 -35.63 -14.52
C PHE A 17 -20.30 -34.08 -14.50
N ALA A 18 -21.45 -33.43 -14.66
CA ALA A 18 -21.53 -31.98 -14.55
C ALA A 18 -21.20 -31.47 -13.14
N ARG A 19 -21.64 -32.19 -12.09
CA ARG A 19 -21.29 -31.87 -10.70
C ARG A 19 -19.81 -32.09 -10.39
N THR A 20 -19.20 -33.17 -10.88
CA THR A 20 -17.76 -33.40 -10.71
C THR A 20 -16.93 -32.39 -11.48
N PHE A 21 -17.32 -32.02 -12.70
CA PHE A 21 -16.60 -31.00 -13.47
C PHE A 21 -16.71 -29.61 -12.84
N ALA A 22 -17.90 -29.21 -12.37
CA ALA A 22 -18.08 -27.98 -11.63
C ALA A 22 -17.27 -27.99 -10.31
N ALA A 23 -17.25 -29.11 -9.60
CA ALA A 23 -16.45 -29.27 -8.39
C ALA A 23 -14.94 -29.16 -8.68
N VAL A 24 -14.45 -29.73 -9.79
CA VAL A 24 -13.05 -29.61 -10.20
C VAL A 24 -12.71 -28.18 -10.62
N ALA A 25 -13.59 -27.50 -11.35
CA ALA A 25 -13.39 -26.10 -11.73
C ALA A 25 -13.33 -25.20 -10.48
N VAL A 26 -14.25 -25.39 -9.51
CA VAL A 26 -14.22 -24.70 -8.23
C VAL A 26 -12.95 -25.03 -7.46
N LEU A 27 -12.52 -26.30 -7.43
CA LEU A 27 -11.32 -26.72 -6.72
C LEU A 27 -10.03 -26.13 -7.34
N VAL A 28 -9.93 -26.07 -8.66
CA VAL A 28 -8.80 -25.41 -9.36
C VAL A 28 -8.79 -23.91 -9.06
N LEU A 29 -9.95 -23.25 -9.10
CA LEU A 29 -10.07 -21.83 -8.72
C LEU A 29 -9.67 -21.62 -7.26
N SER A 30 -10.10 -22.52 -6.37
CA SER A 30 -9.79 -22.48 -4.94
C SER A 30 -8.30 -22.64 -4.69
N VAL A 31 -7.65 -23.63 -5.33
CA VAL A 31 -6.21 -23.88 -5.20
C VAL A 31 -5.40 -22.70 -5.75
N PHE A 32 -5.85 -22.07 -6.83
CA PHE A 32 -5.18 -20.90 -7.39
C PHE A 32 -5.33 -19.66 -6.50
N CYS A 33 -6.53 -19.43 -5.93
CA CYS A 33 -6.74 -18.39 -4.92
C CYS A 33 -5.89 -18.63 -3.66
N LEU A 34 -5.78 -19.89 -3.21
CA LEU A 34 -4.96 -20.26 -2.05
C LEU A 34 -3.46 -20.13 -2.32
N ALA A 35 -2.99 -20.45 -3.52
CA ALA A 35 -1.59 -20.28 -3.93
C ALA A 35 -1.20 -18.80 -4.05
N ALA A 36 -2.11 -17.94 -4.52
CA ALA A 36 -1.91 -16.49 -4.51
C ALA A 36 -1.84 -15.95 -3.06
N CYS A 37 -2.66 -16.50 -2.14
CA CYS A 37 -2.65 -16.17 -0.71
C CYS A 37 -1.39 -16.59 0.05
N GLY A 38 -0.55 -17.47 -0.51
CA GLY A 38 0.59 -18.08 0.20
C GLY A 38 1.95 -17.42 -0.03
N ALA A 39 2.03 -16.26 -0.70
CA ALA A 39 3.30 -15.58 -0.89
C ALA A 39 3.86 -15.13 0.49
N PRO A 40 5.08 -15.55 0.88
CA PRO A 40 5.64 -15.19 2.17
C PRO A 40 5.76 -13.67 2.28
N ALA A 41 5.41 -13.14 3.45
CA ALA A 41 5.71 -11.75 3.79
C ALA A 41 7.24 -11.60 3.78
N ASP A 42 7.75 -10.62 3.05
CA ASP A 42 9.16 -10.27 3.07
C ASP A 42 9.44 -9.66 4.46
N GLU A 43 10.02 -10.45 5.36
CA GLU A 43 10.41 -10.03 6.72
C GLU A 43 11.82 -9.41 6.71
N GLY A 44 12.11 -8.58 5.71
CA GLY A 44 13.30 -7.74 5.71
C GLY A 44 13.07 -6.58 6.67
N GLY A 45 13.59 -6.67 7.89
CA GLY A 45 13.59 -5.56 8.85
C GLY A 45 14.36 -4.38 8.27
N ALA A 46 13.65 -3.38 7.77
CA ALA A 46 14.28 -2.15 7.31
C ALA A 46 14.85 -1.40 8.51
N GLU A 47 16.14 -1.11 8.47
CA GLU A 47 16.82 -0.41 9.54
C GLU A 47 16.92 1.08 9.22
N TYR A 48 16.82 1.90 10.26
CA TYR A 48 17.08 3.32 10.15
C TYR A 48 18.55 3.54 9.76
N SER A 49 18.76 4.41 8.78
CA SER A 49 20.08 4.79 8.29
C SER A 49 20.30 6.28 8.46
N ALA A 50 21.52 6.66 8.83
CA ALA A 50 21.91 8.05 9.01
C ALA A 50 21.61 8.88 7.74
N SER A 51 21.07 10.08 7.95
CA SER A 51 20.62 11.00 6.92
C SER A 51 20.64 12.43 7.45
N VAL A 52 20.11 13.37 6.67
CA VAL A 52 19.97 14.77 7.06
C VAL A 52 18.59 15.31 6.70
N MET A 53 18.08 16.18 7.57
CA MET A 53 16.95 17.04 7.26
C MET A 53 17.46 18.46 7.01
N ARG A 54 16.87 19.11 6.01
CA ARG A 54 17.25 20.42 5.49
C ARG A 54 16.27 21.45 6.00
N LEU A 55 16.78 22.43 6.72
CA LEU A 55 16.04 23.63 7.06
C LEU A 55 15.90 24.48 5.80
N TYR A 56 14.68 24.62 5.31
CA TYR A 56 14.42 25.30 4.03
C TYR A 56 13.55 26.56 4.19
N GLY A 57 13.01 26.80 5.38
CA GLY A 57 12.09 27.92 5.59
C GLY A 57 11.85 28.25 7.05
N TRP A 58 11.33 29.45 7.25
CA TRP A 58 10.93 29.98 8.54
C TRP A 58 9.50 30.51 8.43
N ARG A 59 8.71 30.35 9.48
CA ARG A 59 7.39 30.96 9.60
C ARG A 59 7.22 31.51 11.02
N THR A 60 6.62 32.67 11.16
CA THR A 60 6.25 33.22 12.47
C THR A 60 4.74 33.09 12.65
N GLY A 61 4.32 32.57 13.80
CA GLY A 61 2.92 32.50 14.21
C GLY A 61 2.43 33.82 14.82
N GLU A 62 1.13 34.04 14.77
CA GLU A 62 0.50 35.21 15.43
C GLU A 62 0.61 35.17 16.96
N ASP A 63 0.85 33.99 17.52
CA ASP A 63 1.07 33.71 18.93
C ASP A 63 2.52 34.00 19.39
N GLY A 64 3.40 34.44 18.49
CA GLY A 64 4.81 34.66 18.76
C GLY A 64 5.68 33.41 18.65
N SER A 65 5.11 32.27 18.25
CA SER A 65 5.88 31.06 17.95
C SER A 65 6.69 31.24 16.66
N VAL A 66 7.89 30.66 16.62
CA VAL A 66 8.74 30.63 15.42
C VAL A 66 8.86 29.19 14.95
N TYR A 67 8.52 28.92 13.70
CA TYR A 67 8.55 27.58 13.11
C TYR A 67 9.73 27.46 12.16
N ALA A 68 10.67 26.57 12.47
CA ALA A 68 11.74 26.15 11.59
C ALA A 68 11.27 24.95 10.75
N LEU A 69 11.22 25.12 9.43
CA LEU A 69 10.66 24.14 8.50
C LEU A 69 11.78 23.25 7.94
N PHE A 70 11.72 21.96 8.28
CA PHE A 70 12.66 20.94 7.86
C PHE A 70 12.04 19.97 6.85
N THR A 71 12.84 19.45 5.93
CA THR A 71 12.43 18.34 5.04
C THR A 71 13.64 17.48 4.67
N THR A 72 13.42 16.22 4.32
CA THR A 72 14.48 15.36 3.76
C THR A 72 14.58 15.46 2.24
N ALA A 73 13.59 16.10 1.59
CA ALA A 73 13.60 16.35 0.16
C ALA A 73 14.70 17.33 -0.25
N GLN A 74 14.98 17.39 -1.55
CA GLN A 74 15.81 18.43 -2.14
C GLN A 74 14.98 19.71 -2.27
N THR A 75 15.54 20.83 -1.84
CA THR A 75 14.92 22.16 -1.92
C THR A 75 15.91 23.14 -2.55
N GLU A 76 15.41 24.18 -3.23
CA GLU A 76 16.26 25.20 -3.82
C GLU A 76 17.02 26.02 -2.77
N THR A 77 16.38 26.24 -1.62
CA THR A 77 16.95 26.96 -0.48
C THR A 77 17.21 25.98 0.66
N VAL A 78 18.42 26.03 1.21
CA VAL A 78 18.85 25.28 2.41
C VAL A 78 19.63 26.22 3.29
N TYR A 79 19.12 26.50 4.49
CA TYR A 79 19.77 27.36 5.49
C TYR A 79 20.75 26.58 6.36
N ALA A 80 20.39 25.35 6.72
CA ALA A 80 21.21 24.44 7.52
C ALA A 80 20.76 22.98 7.31
N GLU A 81 21.62 22.05 7.71
CA GLU A 81 21.32 20.61 7.74
C GLU A 81 21.45 20.10 9.17
N ALA A 82 20.41 19.42 9.66
CA ALA A 82 20.40 18.75 10.95
C ALA A 82 20.44 17.23 10.75
N ALA A 83 21.18 16.53 11.59
CA ALA A 83 21.27 15.08 11.53
C ALA A 83 19.89 14.44 11.81
N CYS A 84 19.57 13.42 11.02
CA CYS A 84 18.40 12.58 11.25
C CYS A 84 18.71 11.14 10.82
N GLU A 85 17.76 10.25 11.05
CA GLU A 85 17.77 8.91 10.50
C GLU A 85 16.54 8.74 9.61
N THR A 86 16.69 7.97 8.54
CA THR A 86 15.56 7.65 7.64
C THR A 86 15.47 6.15 7.42
N VAL A 87 14.26 5.67 7.22
CA VAL A 87 13.99 4.29 6.82
C VAL A 87 13.04 4.28 5.63
N SER A 88 13.24 3.34 4.71
CA SER A 88 12.30 3.04 3.64
C SER A 88 12.07 1.55 3.64
N TYR A 89 10.81 1.14 3.63
CA TYR A 89 10.44 -0.27 3.72
C TYR A 89 9.29 -0.62 2.81
N ALA A 90 9.16 -1.91 2.51
CA ALA A 90 8.02 -2.45 1.80
C ALA A 90 7.67 -3.80 2.42
N VAL A 91 6.45 -3.90 2.94
CA VAL A 91 5.94 -5.11 3.56
C VAL A 91 4.73 -5.61 2.78
N SER A 92 4.60 -6.93 2.72
CA SER A 92 3.42 -7.57 2.13
C SER A 92 2.21 -7.32 3.03
N ASP A 93 1.08 -6.93 2.44
CA ASP A 93 -0.21 -6.81 3.12
C ASP A 93 -1.19 -7.80 2.48
N GLY A 94 -0.93 -9.07 2.78
CA GLY A 94 -1.56 -10.19 2.10
C GLY A 94 -1.18 -10.28 0.62
N ALA A 95 -1.93 -11.09 -0.13
CA ALA A 95 -1.59 -11.40 -1.52
C ALA A 95 -1.80 -10.26 -2.52
N PHE A 96 -2.72 -9.35 -2.21
CA PHE A 96 -3.25 -8.39 -3.17
C PHE A 96 -2.73 -6.98 -2.95
N TYR A 97 -2.09 -6.71 -1.81
CA TYR A 97 -1.64 -5.40 -1.42
C TYR A 97 -0.22 -5.45 -0.87
N ARG A 98 0.43 -4.30 -0.94
CA ARG A 98 1.74 -4.03 -0.37
C ARG A 98 1.66 -2.69 0.35
N VAL A 99 2.25 -2.61 1.52
CA VAL A 99 2.45 -1.34 2.21
C VAL A 99 3.90 -0.94 2.03
N SER A 100 4.12 0.22 1.44
CA SER A 100 5.44 0.86 1.40
C SER A 100 5.45 1.97 2.44
N GLY A 101 6.50 2.05 3.24
CA GLY A 101 6.64 3.05 4.28
C GLY A 101 7.92 3.85 4.17
N TYR A 102 7.86 5.07 4.68
CA TYR A 102 8.96 6.00 4.83
C TYR A 102 8.92 6.57 6.25
N GLY A 103 10.04 6.51 6.96
CA GLY A 103 10.15 7.04 8.31
C GLY A 103 11.32 8.01 8.44
N VAL A 104 11.18 8.98 9.34
CA VAL A 104 12.22 9.93 9.71
C VAL A 104 12.28 10.02 11.23
N ARG A 105 13.48 9.99 11.78
CA ARG A 105 13.72 10.17 13.21
C ARG A 105 14.78 11.25 13.42
N PHE A 106 14.55 12.15 14.37
CA PHE A 106 15.52 13.19 14.71
C PHE A 106 15.41 13.58 16.17
N ASP A 107 16.49 14.12 16.73
CA ASP A 107 16.49 14.73 18.06
C ASP A 107 16.09 16.21 17.95
N ALA A 108 15.03 16.60 18.67
CA ALA A 108 14.46 17.94 18.60
C ALA A 108 15.43 19.01 19.13
N ALA A 109 16.22 18.71 20.16
CA ALA A 109 17.18 19.65 20.73
C ALA A 109 18.31 19.95 19.73
N SER A 110 18.89 18.91 19.13
CA SER A 110 19.93 19.03 18.11
C SER A 110 19.43 19.79 16.86
N ALA A 111 18.19 19.52 16.44
CA ALA A 111 17.52 20.24 15.37
C ALA A 111 17.32 21.73 15.70
N ALA A 112 16.93 22.01 16.95
CA ALA A 112 16.73 23.37 17.44
C ALA A 112 18.04 24.16 17.52
N GLU A 113 19.12 23.57 18.02
CA GLU A 113 20.44 24.18 18.03
C GLU A 113 20.89 24.56 16.61
N THR A 114 20.70 23.64 15.66
CA THR A 114 21.01 23.87 14.24
C THR A 114 20.17 25.03 13.66
N ALA A 115 18.88 25.06 13.97
CA ALA A 115 17.99 26.12 13.51
C ALA A 115 18.38 27.49 14.11
N LEU A 116 18.60 27.56 15.43
CA LEU A 116 18.94 28.80 16.12
C LEU A 116 20.26 29.41 15.64
N ALA A 117 21.24 28.57 15.26
CA ALA A 117 22.52 29.04 14.74
C ALA A 117 22.38 29.84 13.41
N CYS A 118 21.28 29.68 12.69
CA CYS A 118 21.02 30.36 11.41
C CYS A 118 19.69 31.12 11.38
N ALA A 119 19.06 31.32 12.54
CA ALA A 119 17.78 32.02 12.62
C ALA A 119 17.91 33.48 12.18
N PRO A 120 17.02 33.98 11.29
CA PRO A 120 17.02 35.39 10.93
C PRO A 120 16.71 36.25 12.16
N ALA A 121 17.49 37.31 12.38
CA ALA A 121 17.41 38.12 13.61
C ALA A 121 16.02 38.72 13.84
N GLU A 122 15.31 39.06 12.76
CA GLU A 122 13.95 39.60 12.76
C GLU A 122 12.89 38.61 13.29
N THR A 123 13.19 37.31 13.30
CA THR A 123 12.24 36.30 13.83
C THR A 123 12.17 36.31 15.35
N GLY A 124 13.20 36.82 16.04
CA GLY A 124 13.29 36.73 17.49
C GLY A 124 13.29 35.28 18.00
N ALA A 125 13.76 34.33 17.19
CA ALA A 125 13.77 32.91 17.55
C ALA A 125 14.61 32.68 18.81
N SER A 126 14.03 31.95 19.74
CA SER A 126 14.64 31.51 20.98
C SER A 126 14.21 30.07 21.27
N TYR A 127 14.89 29.41 22.20
CA TYR A 127 14.53 28.05 22.58
C TYR A 127 13.09 27.94 23.14
N GLU A 128 12.55 29.02 23.69
CA GLU A 128 11.23 29.06 24.32
C GLU A 128 10.07 29.19 23.32
N ASN A 129 10.30 29.89 22.20
CA ASN A 129 9.26 30.11 21.18
C ASN A 129 9.50 29.32 19.88
N LEU A 130 10.62 28.62 19.74
CA LEU A 130 10.92 27.81 18.57
C LEU A 130 10.08 26.53 18.54
N LYS A 131 9.62 26.18 17.33
CA LYS A 131 8.98 24.93 16.97
C LYS A 131 9.74 24.33 15.78
N ILE A 132 10.10 23.06 15.89
CA ILE A 132 10.71 22.29 14.81
C ILE A 132 9.59 21.61 14.05
N VAL A 133 9.48 21.90 12.75
CA VAL A 133 8.43 21.32 11.90
C VAL A 133 9.08 20.48 10.82
N PHE A 134 8.92 19.16 10.91
CA PHE A 134 9.26 18.29 9.79
C PHE A 134 8.11 18.26 8.80
N VAL A 135 8.41 18.48 7.52
CA VAL A 135 7.44 18.54 6.41
C VAL A 135 7.76 17.46 5.37
N TYR A 136 6.82 16.56 5.19
CA TYR A 136 6.79 15.59 4.10
C TYR A 136 5.72 16.00 3.09
N ALA A 137 6.16 16.36 1.88
CA ALA A 137 5.29 16.76 0.79
C ALA A 137 5.13 15.63 -0.23
N THR A 138 3.90 15.37 -0.67
CA THR A 138 3.62 14.34 -1.67
C THR A 138 2.49 14.77 -2.61
N MET A 139 2.55 14.31 -3.86
CA MET A 139 1.43 14.43 -4.81
C MET A 139 0.42 13.27 -4.69
N ASN A 140 0.71 12.29 -3.84
CA ASN A 140 -0.11 11.10 -3.69
C ASN A 140 -1.03 11.21 -2.47
N GLU A 141 -2.31 11.46 -2.73
CA GLU A 141 -3.38 11.57 -1.73
C GLU A 141 -3.53 10.33 -0.83
N SER A 142 -3.16 9.16 -1.36
CA SER A 142 -3.34 7.87 -0.67
C SER A 142 -2.27 7.60 0.38
N ILE A 143 -1.28 8.48 0.53
CA ILE A 143 -0.32 8.39 1.63
C ILE A 143 -0.99 8.78 2.94
N ALA A 144 -0.84 7.93 3.95
CA ALA A 144 -1.26 8.19 5.33
C ALA A 144 -0.02 8.40 6.21
N SER A 145 -0.12 9.24 7.24
CA SER A 145 0.96 9.45 8.21
C SER A 145 0.46 9.63 9.63
N ASP A 146 1.38 9.62 10.58
CA ASP A 146 1.18 10.07 11.96
C ASP A 146 1.19 11.60 12.14
N GLY A 147 1.74 12.34 11.17
CA GLY A 147 1.71 13.81 11.14
C GLY A 147 0.35 14.42 10.76
N GLU A 148 0.19 15.71 11.07
CA GLU A 148 -0.96 16.51 10.65
C GLU A 148 -0.98 16.67 9.11
N ARG A 149 -2.14 16.46 8.50
CA ARG A 149 -2.31 16.52 7.05
C ARG A 149 -2.99 17.81 6.62
N SER A 150 -2.42 18.47 5.61
CA SER A 150 -3.03 19.59 4.90
C SER A 150 -2.84 19.44 3.38
N GLU A 151 -3.60 20.22 2.61
CA GLU A 151 -3.53 20.24 1.15
C GLU A 151 -3.36 21.66 0.65
N SER A 152 -2.44 21.86 -0.30
CA SER A 152 -2.27 23.13 -1.03
C SER A 152 -1.87 22.82 -2.46
N ASP A 153 -2.60 23.38 -3.42
CA ASP A 153 -2.28 23.29 -4.86
C ASP A 153 -2.04 21.85 -5.38
N GLY A 154 -2.79 20.87 -4.86
CA GLY A 154 -2.64 19.46 -5.23
C GLY A 154 -1.42 18.76 -4.61
N VAL A 155 -0.75 19.41 -3.66
CA VAL A 155 0.30 18.84 -2.82
C VAL A 155 -0.26 18.57 -1.43
N TYR A 156 -0.11 17.33 -0.97
CA TYR A 156 -0.45 16.91 0.38
C TYR A 156 0.77 17.07 1.27
N LEU A 157 0.63 17.87 2.32
CA LEU A 157 1.67 18.14 3.30
C LEU A 157 1.34 17.37 4.57
N HIS A 158 2.30 16.58 5.03
CA HIS A 158 2.26 15.87 6.29
C HIS A 158 3.30 16.50 7.21
N THR A 159 2.86 17.01 8.36
CA THR A 159 3.72 17.79 9.25
C THR A 159 3.73 17.24 10.66
N VAL A 160 4.92 17.07 11.21
CA VAL A 160 5.13 16.80 12.63
C VAL A 160 5.79 18.02 13.25
N THR A 161 5.19 18.53 14.32
CA THR A 161 5.70 19.69 15.06
C THR A 161 6.21 19.23 16.41
N ALA A 162 7.43 19.65 16.76
CA ALA A 162 8.06 19.37 18.03
C ALA A 162 8.59 20.66 18.68
N SER A 163 8.58 20.69 20.00
CA SER A 163 9.30 21.67 20.79
C SER A 163 10.74 21.18 21.00
N PRO A 164 11.72 22.09 21.20
CA PRO A 164 13.11 21.71 21.41
C PRO A 164 13.35 20.74 22.59
N THR A 165 12.40 20.64 23.53
CA THR A 165 12.47 19.74 24.70
C THR A 165 11.86 18.34 24.47
N ASP A 166 11.28 18.07 23.31
CA ASP A 166 10.48 16.85 23.09
C ASP A 166 11.35 15.59 22.88
N GLY A 167 12.68 15.74 22.87
CA GLY A 167 13.62 14.63 22.70
C GLY A 167 13.59 14.05 21.29
N GLU A 168 13.56 12.72 21.18
CA GLU A 168 13.47 12.04 19.89
C GLU A 168 12.07 12.15 19.30
N VAL A 169 11.99 12.62 18.07
CA VAL A 169 10.77 12.77 17.27
C VAL A 169 10.82 11.78 16.12
N THR A 170 9.71 11.08 15.88
CA THR A 170 9.54 10.19 14.74
C THR A 170 8.40 10.68 13.87
N PHE A 171 8.57 10.53 12.55
CA PHE A 171 7.54 10.70 11.54
C PHE A 171 7.45 9.41 10.74
N GLU A 172 6.25 8.96 10.45
CA GLU A 172 6.00 7.79 9.61
C GLU A 172 4.91 8.05 8.58
N ALA A 173 5.21 7.77 7.31
CA ALA A 173 4.30 7.83 6.19
C ALA A 173 4.21 6.47 5.49
N THR A 174 3.00 6.06 5.13
CA THR A 174 2.73 4.76 4.49
C THR A 174 1.83 4.92 3.26
N LEU A 175 2.12 4.10 2.24
CA LEU A 175 1.33 3.96 1.04
C LEU A 175 0.91 2.50 0.89
N ARG A 176 -0.39 2.25 0.93
CA ARG A 176 -0.96 0.95 0.57
C ARG A 176 -1.24 0.91 -0.93
N SER A 177 -0.56 0.01 -1.64
CA SER A 177 -0.68 -0.14 -3.10
C SER A 177 -1.11 -1.55 -3.48
N SER A 178 -1.83 -1.67 -4.60
CA SER A 178 -2.27 -2.97 -5.13
C SER A 178 -1.11 -3.69 -5.82
N VAL A 179 -0.94 -4.98 -5.55
CA VAL A 179 -0.02 -5.85 -6.28
C VAL A 179 -0.71 -6.28 -7.58
N SER A 180 -0.48 -5.52 -8.66
CA SER A 180 -1.16 -5.73 -9.95
C SER A 180 -1.02 -7.15 -10.49
N GLY A 181 0.14 -7.79 -10.29
CA GLY A 181 0.37 -9.18 -10.70
C GLY A 181 -0.62 -10.17 -10.06
N ALA A 182 -0.94 -10.01 -8.78
CA ALA A 182 -1.90 -10.87 -8.08
C ALA A 182 -3.33 -10.67 -8.64
N TRP A 183 -3.72 -9.42 -8.90
CA TRP A 183 -5.01 -9.11 -9.53
C TRP A 183 -5.11 -9.67 -10.95
N TYR A 184 -4.07 -9.56 -11.77
CA TYR A 184 -4.05 -10.12 -13.11
C TYR A 184 -4.07 -11.65 -13.10
N ALA A 185 -3.42 -12.29 -12.14
CA ALA A 185 -3.45 -13.74 -11.98
C ALA A 185 -4.89 -14.23 -11.70
N VAL A 186 -5.63 -13.54 -10.82
CA VAL A 186 -7.05 -13.84 -10.56
C VAL A 186 -7.91 -13.63 -11.80
N LEU A 187 -7.70 -12.54 -12.54
CA LEU A 187 -8.43 -12.28 -13.79
C LEU A 187 -8.17 -13.36 -14.85
N ALA A 188 -6.91 -13.75 -15.05
CA ALA A 188 -6.53 -14.79 -16.00
C ALA A 188 -7.14 -16.16 -15.61
N ALA A 189 -7.05 -16.54 -14.33
CA ALA A 189 -7.65 -17.77 -13.83
C ALA A 189 -9.18 -17.79 -14.04
N SER A 190 -9.84 -16.66 -13.77
CA SER A 190 -11.28 -16.50 -13.99
C SER A 190 -11.66 -16.64 -15.46
N ALA A 191 -10.87 -16.05 -16.38
CA ALA A 191 -11.09 -16.17 -17.82
C ALA A 191 -10.93 -17.62 -18.31
N VAL A 192 -9.90 -18.34 -17.85
CA VAL A 192 -9.69 -19.76 -18.19
C VAL A 192 -10.84 -20.62 -17.68
N ALA A 193 -11.32 -20.37 -16.45
CA ALA A 193 -12.47 -21.09 -15.89
C ALA A 193 -13.76 -20.85 -16.70
N ALA A 194 -14.03 -19.61 -17.10
CA ALA A 194 -15.17 -19.28 -17.95
C ALA A 194 -15.09 -19.99 -19.31
N LEU A 195 -13.92 -20.00 -19.96
CA LEU A 195 -13.71 -20.72 -21.22
C LEU A 195 -13.96 -22.23 -21.07
N ALA A 196 -13.49 -22.84 -19.98
CA ALA A 196 -13.73 -24.26 -19.70
C ALA A 196 -15.24 -24.57 -19.56
N VAL A 197 -16.00 -23.69 -18.90
CA VAL A 197 -17.46 -23.80 -18.79
C VAL A 197 -18.13 -23.68 -20.17
N CYS A 198 -17.74 -22.70 -20.99
CA CYS A 198 -18.27 -22.54 -22.35
C CYS A 198 -18.03 -23.79 -23.21
N VAL A 199 -16.80 -24.34 -23.18
CA VAL A 199 -16.46 -25.58 -23.90
C VAL A 199 -17.32 -26.74 -23.41
N ALA A 200 -17.48 -26.90 -22.10
CA ALA A 200 -18.34 -27.93 -21.53
C ALA A 200 -19.79 -27.81 -22.01
N VAL A 201 -20.36 -26.59 -22.01
CA VAL A 201 -21.71 -26.33 -22.53
C VAL A 201 -21.82 -26.67 -24.01
N VAL A 202 -20.87 -26.26 -24.85
CA VAL A 202 -20.86 -26.58 -26.29
C VAL A 202 -20.81 -28.08 -26.53
N LEU A 203 -19.96 -28.81 -25.80
CA LEU A 203 -19.87 -30.26 -25.88
C LEU A 203 -21.18 -30.94 -25.46
N ILE A 204 -21.84 -30.47 -24.40
CA ILE A 204 -23.15 -30.97 -23.95
C ILE A 204 -24.22 -30.72 -25.03
N VAL A 205 -24.28 -29.52 -25.61
CA VAL A 205 -25.26 -29.17 -26.65
C VAL A 205 -25.02 -29.97 -27.94
N ARG A 206 -23.76 -30.08 -28.40
CA ARG A 206 -23.41 -30.88 -29.58
C ARG A 206 -23.81 -32.35 -29.39
N ARG A 207 -23.51 -32.93 -28.23
CA ARG A 207 -23.86 -34.32 -27.92
C ARG A 207 -25.38 -34.55 -27.86
N ARG A 208 -26.15 -33.59 -27.32
CA ARG A 208 -27.62 -33.62 -27.36
C ARG A 208 -28.15 -33.58 -28.80
N LYS A 209 -27.61 -32.71 -29.66
CA LYS A 209 -28.00 -32.64 -31.07
C LYS A 209 -27.69 -33.94 -31.83
N TRP A 210 -26.54 -34.56 -31.57
CA TRP A 210 -26.18 -35.83 -32.20
C TRP A 210 -27.11 -36.98 -31.79
N ARG A 211 -27.48 -37.06 -30.50
CA ARG A 211 -28.46 -38.04 -30.01
C ARG A 211 -29.86 -37.87 -30.62
N LYS A 212 -30.28 -36.63 -30.90
CA LYS A 212 -31.57 -36.36 -31.59
C LYS A 212 -31.56 -36.74 -33.06
N LYS A 213 -30.39 -36.82 -33.71
CA LYS A 213 -30.26 -37.24 -35.12
C LYS A 213 -30.12 -38.76 -35.31
N THR A 214 -29.86 -39.50 -34.24
CA THR A 214 -29.66 -40.97 -34.27
C THR A 214 -30.83 -41.76 -33.67
N MET A 215 -31.90 -41.07 -33.25
CA MET A 215 -33.24 -41.61 -32.98
C MET A 215 -34.14 -41.26 -34.16
#